data_AF-A0A916W9G2-F1
#
_entry.id   AF-A0A916W9G2-F1
#
_cell.length_a   1.000
_cell.length_b   1.000
_cell.length_c   1.000
_cell.angle_alpha   90.00
_cell.angle_beta   90.00
_cell.angle_gamma   90.00
#
_symmetry.space_group_name_H-M   'P 1'
#
loop_
_entity.id
_entity.type
_entity.pdbx_description
1 polymer ?
#
loop_
_entity_poly.entity_id
_entity_poly.type
_entity_poly.pdbx_seq_one_letter_code
_entity_poly.pdbx_strand_id
1 'polypeptide(L)'
;MSAGEERFFQELDEVLGKHPDKEQIIAEYQSHVYEISLEGNFEGEDLYNEVVKRLGSPSEIAEIWKEEASVTPKKMQVLFVVLNIVIFLGGLSLTIIYNFFQFELIEIMWKRLTAVPSIIIIVYMAFWGLIGYEIGKEFGSAGLKILRRTFILAVIPNLVLMYLIVFRLIPHEWFQPLLNGPFILACIVLTILLYPISWIGYRWGRKASI
;
A
#
# COMPACT_ATOMS: atom_id res chain seq x y z
N MET A 1 12.33 34.24 4.73
CA MET A 1 11.21 33.93 5.65
C MET A 1 11.08 35.08 6.61
N SER A 2 9.87 35.54 6.86
CA SER A 2 9.61 36.55 7.88
C SER A 2 9.64 35.91 9.28
N ALA A 3 9.82 36.72 10.33
CA ALA A 3 9.88 36.23 11.70
C ALA A 3 8.60 35.46 12.15
N GLY A 4 7.44 35.79 11.55
CA GLY A 4 6.18 35.09 11.81
C GLY A 4 6.11 33.69 11.22
N GLU A 5 6.63 33.51 10.00
CA GLU A 5 6.70 32.20 9.34
C GLU A 5 7.64 31.26 10.10
N GLU A 6 8.83 31.77 10.46
CA GLU A 6 9.84 30.98 11.14
C GLU A 6 9.34 30.51 12.51
N ARG A 7 8.65 31.37 13.25
CA ARG A 7 8.02 31.01 14.52
C ARG A 7 6.96 29.93 14.35
N PHE A 8 6.05 30.08 13.39
CA PHE A 8 4.99 29.10 13.16
C PHE A 8 5.55 27.71 12.82
N PHE A 9 6.55 27.63 11.94
CA PHE A 9 7.16 26.35 11.58
C PHE A 9 8.02 25.77 12.69
N GLN A 10 8.69 26.58 13.51
CA GLN A 10 9.40 26.08 14.69
C GLN A 10 8.44 25.46 15.71
N GLU A 11 7.34 26.15 16.02
CA GLU A 11 6.32 25.62 16.92
C GLU A 11 5.71 24.33 16.34
N LEU A 12 5.32 24.32 15.06
CA LEU A 12 4.77 23.13 14.39
C LEU A 12 5.75 21.95 14.38
N ASP A 13 7.03 22.20 14.13
CA ASP A 13 8.09 21.19 14.16
C ASP A 13 8.21 20.55 15.55
N GLU A 14 8.11 21.35 16.61
CA GLU A 14 8.15 20.91 17.99
C GLU A 14 6.92 20.06 18.36
N VAL A 15 5.70 20.54 18.06
CA VAL A 15 4.48 19.80 18.44
C VAL A 15 4.29 18.51 17.65
N LEU A 16 4.73 18.45 16.39
CA LEU A 16 4.72 17.21 15.59
C LEU A 16 5.75 16.18 16.10
N GLY A 17 6.80 16.60 16.80
CA GLY A 17 7.79 15.72 17.42
C GLY A 17 8.39 14.69 16.47
N LYS A 18 8.09 13.40 16.68
CA LYS A 18 8.57 12.26 15.86
C LYS A 18 7.50 11.71 14.91
N HIS A 19 6.57 12.56 14.45
CA HIS A 19 5.54 12.15 13.50
C HIS A 19 6.17 11.55 12.23
N PRO A 20 5.70 10.38 11.75
CA PRO A 20 6.30 9.70 10.59
C PRO A 20 6.28 10.54 9.31
N ASP A 21 5.26 11.39 9.15
CA ASP A 21 5.07 12.23 7.96
C ASP A 21 5.40 13.70 8.22
N LYS A 22 6.18 14.00 9.28
CA LYS A 22 6.50 15.37 9.73
C LYS A 22 7.00 16.29 8.61
N GLU A 23 7.97 15.82 7.82
CA GLU A 23 8.54 16.62 6.72
C GLU A 23 7.50 16.95 5.64
N GLN A 24 6.57 16.03 5.37
CA GLN A 24 5.51 16.22 4.38
C GLN A 24 4.47 17.22 4.88
N ILE A 25 4.05 17.10 6.15
CA ILE A 25 3.13 18.04 6.79
C ILE A 25 3.72 19.45 6.76
N ILE A 26 4.98 19.61 7.17
CA ILE A 26 5.65 20.93 7.14
C ILE A 26 5.66 21.49 5.72
N ALA A 27 5.99 20.68 4.70
CA ALA A 27 6.02 21.12 3.31
C ALA A 27 4.63 21.54 2.77
N GLU A 28 3.56 20.88 3.20
CA GLU A 28 2.18 21.23 2.82
C GLU A 28 1.79 22.60 3.40
N TYR A 29 2.05 22.82 4.69
CA TYR A 29 1.77 24.11 5.33
C TYR A 29 2.70 25.23 4.83
N GLN A 30 3.91 24.92 4.35
CA GLN A 30 4.78 25.89 3.69
C GLN A 30 4.13 26.56 2.48
N SER A 31 3.44 25.81 1.61
CA SER A 31 2.72 26.41 0.49
C SER A 31 1.58 27.32 0.96
N HIS A 32 0.82 26.91 1.97
CA HIS A 32 -0.33 27.68 2.46
C HIS A 32 0.08 28.96 3.20
N VAL A 33 1.11 28.89 4.05
CA VAL A 33 1.65 30.06 4.74
C VAL A 33 2.24 31.05 3.73
N TYR A 34 2.92 30.56 2.70
CA TYR A 34 3.44 31.39 1.62
C TYR A 34 2.30 32.10 0.86
N GLU A 35 1.22 31.42 0.53
CA GLU A 35 0.03 32.03 -0.09
C GLU A 35 -0.57 33.13 0.79
N ILE A 36 -0.73 32.88 2.09
CA ILE A 36 -1.24 33.88 3.06
C ILE A 36 -0.31 35.10 3.15
N SER A 37 1.00 34.89 3.10
CA SER A 37 1.99 35.97 3.11
C SER A 37 1.93 36.86 1.85
N LEU A 38 1.43 36.33 0.74
CA LEU A 38 1.28 37.06 -0.52
C LEU A 38 -0.06 37.81 -0.62
N GLU A 39 -1.11 37.32 0.03
CA GLU A 39 -2.44 37.94 0.01
C GLU A 39 -2.53 39.26 0.78
N GLY A 40 -1.66 39.46 1.76
CA GLY A 40 -1.55 40.74 2.47
C GLY A 40 -0.11 41.02 2.87
N ASN A 41 0.22 42.30 2.98
CA ASN A 41 1.54 42.78 3.45
C ASN A 41 1.69 42.58 4.97
N PHE A 42 1.39 41.37 5.46
CA PHE A 42 1.51 41.00 6.87
C PHE A 42 2.97 40.68 7.17
N GLU A 43 3.54 41.32 8.17
CA GLU A 43 4.92 41.09 8.60
C GLU A 43 4.95 40.66 10.07
N GLY A 44 5.91 39.80 10.42
CA GLY A 44 6.17 39.42 11.81
C GLY A 44 4.95 38.83 12.53
N GLU A 45 4.52 39.48 13.60
CA GLU A 45 3.46 39.00 14.50
C GLU A 45 2.07 39.01 13.83
N ASP A 46 1.81 39.96 12.92
CA ASP A 46 0.55 40.02 12.19
C ASP A 46 0.38 38.83 11.25
N LEU A 47 1.46 38.40 10.60
CA LEU A 47 1.45 37.20 9.76
C LEU A 47 1.23 35.95 10.60
N TYR A 48 1.89 35.84 11.75
CA TYR A 48 1.69 34.71 12.67
C TYR A 48 0.22 34.59 13.10
N ASN A 49 -0.38 35.70 13.51
CA ASN A 49 -1.78 35.72 13.96
C ASN A 49 -2.75 35.38 12.82
N GLU A 50 -2.51 35.88 11.61
CA GLU A 50 -3.37 35.58 10.46
C GLU A 50 -3.22 34.11 10.01
N VAL A 51 -2.01 33.57 10.03
CA VAL A 51 -1.74 32.14 9.80
C VAL A 51 -2.48 31.28 10.81
N VAL A 52 -2.35 31.57 12.11
CA VAL A 52 -3.05 30.82 13.18
C VAL A 52 -4.57 30.94 13.03
N LYS A 53 -5.07 32.11 12.67
CA LYS A 53 -6.52 32.34 12.50
C LYS A 53 -7.11 31.57 11.32
N ARG A 54 -6.36 31.39 10.22
CA ARG A 54 -6.83 30.72 9.00
C ARG A 54 -6.56 29.23 8.98
N LEU A 55 -5.37 28.82 9.43
CA LEU A 55 -4.89 27.44 9.34
C LEU A 55 -5.01 26.68 10.67
N GLY A 56 -5.28 27.39 11.77
CA GLY A 56 -5.25 26.84 13.12
C GLY A 56 -3.88 27.01 13.79
N SER A 57 -3.86 26.85 15.11
CA SER A 57 -2.60 26.86 15.87
C SER A 57 -1.75 25.61 15.57
N PRO A 58 -0.42 25.69 15.72
CA PRO A 58 0.46 24.53 15.55
C PRO A 58 0.03 23.29 16.37
N SER A 59 -0.53 23.51 17.56
CA SER A 59 -1.06 22.46 18.43
C SER A 59 -2.32 21.80 17.87
N GLU A 60 -3.27 22.59 17.36
CA GLU A 60 -4.50 22.07 16.74
C GLU A 60 -4.18 21.29 15.47
N ILE A 61 -3.25 21.80 14.65
CA ILE A 61 -2.75 21.09 13.47
C ILE A 61 -2.13 19.76 13.89
N ALA A 62 -1.26 19.75 14.90
CA ALA A 62 -0.64 18.52 15.38
C ALA A 62 -1.65 17.51 15.94
N GLU A 63 -2.75 17.96 16.57
CA GLU A 63 -3.82 17.07 17.02
C GLU A 63 -4.58 16.43 15.86
N ILE A 64 -4.96 17.21 14.84
CA ILE A 64 -5.61 16.71 13.62
C ILE A 64 -4.72 15.64 12.96
N TRP A 65 -3.45 15.96 12.76
CA TRP A 65 -2.50 15.04 12.14
C TRP A 65 -2.19 13.84 13.01
N LYS A 66 -2.26 13.94 14.34
CA LYS A 66 -2.09 12.79 15.25
C LYS A 66 -3.27 11.83 15.21
N GLU A 67 -4.48 12.34 15.04
CA GLU A 67 -5.66 11.50 14.82
C GLU A 67 -5.57 10.81 13.45
N GLU A 68 -5.17 11.54 12.42
CA GLU A 68 -4.93 11.00 11.08
C GLU A 68 -3.75 10.01 11.06
N ALA A 69 -2.69 10.26 11.85
CA ALA A 69 -1.52 9.39 12.13
C ALA A 69 -1.91 8.00 12.63
N SER A 70 -3.04 7.94 13.34
CA SER A 70 -3.54 6.71 13.95
C SER A 70 -4.19 5.78 12.92
N VAL A 71 -4.53 6.29 11.74
CA VAL A 71 -5.22 5.57 10.64
C VAL A 71 -4.30 5.32 9.42
N THR A 72 -3.08 5.87 9.41
CA THR A 72 -2.17 6.11 8.25
C THR A 72 -1.33 4.88 7.78
N PRO A 73 -0.48 5.00 6.72
CA PRO A 73 -0.10 3.95 5.75
C PRO A 73 0.40 2.64 6.31
N LYS A 74 1.05 2.71 7.47
CA LYS A 74 1.68 1.54 8.07
C LYS A 74 0.67 0.46 8.39
N LYS A 75 -0.55 0.83 8.83
CA LYS A 75 -1.60 -0.15 9.14
C LYS A 75 -2.13 -0.82 7.87
N MET A 76 -2.42 -0.03 6.84
CA MET A 76 -2.82 -0.52 5.50
C MET A 76 -1.73 -1.40 4.87
N GLN A 77 -0.47 -0.96 4.87
CA GLN A 77 0.66 -1.71 4.36
C GLN A 77 0.85 -3.04 5.09
N VAL A 78 0.75 -3.05 6.43
CA VAL A 78 0.81 -4.27 7.23
C VAL A 78 -0.37 -5.18 6.93
N LEU A 79 -1.59 -4.65 6.81
CA LEU A 79 -2.77 -5.43 6.45
C LEU A 79 -2.58 -6.13 5.10
N PHE A 80 -2.02 -5.43 4.10
CA PHE A 80 -1.77 -6.01 2.78
C PHE A 80 -0.71 -7.11 2.80
N VAL A 81 0.40 -6.88 3.51
CA VAL A 81 1.45 -7.90 3.66
C VAL A 81 0.91 -9.12 4.40
N VAL A 82 0.16 -8.91 5.49
CA VAL A 82 -0.48 -9.98 6.25
C VAL A 82 -1.47 -10.76 5.38
N LEU A 83 -2.32 -10.09 4.60
CA LEU A 83 -3.29 -10.77 3.75
C LEU A 83 -2.59 -11.63 2.68
N ASN A 84 -1.53 -11.12 2.05
CA ASN A 84 -0.76 -11.89 1.06
C ASN A 84 -0.09 -13.12 1.70
N ILE A 85 0.49 -12.96 2.89
CA ILE A 85 1.07 -14.06 3.67
C ILE A 85 -0.01 -15.08 4.06
N VAL A 86 -1.17 -14.64 4.53
CA VAL A 86 -2.28 -15.54 4.92
C VAL A 86 -2.80 -16.32 3.71
N ILE A 87 -2.95 -15.67 2.55
CA ILE A 87 -3.35 -16.35 1.31
C ILE A 87 -2.28 -17.37 0.89
N PHE A 88 -1.01 -17.00 0.96
CA PHE A 88 0.11 -17.87 0.60
C PHE A 88 0.21 -19.08 1.53
N LEU A 89 0.23 -18.85 2.84
CA LEU A 89 0.27 -19.89 3.86
C LEU A 89 -0.99 -20.76 3.83
N GLY A 90 -2.15 -20.15 3.55
CA GLY A 90 -3.42 -20.86 3.38
C GLY A 90 -3.36 -21.83 2.19
N GLY A 91 -2.87 -21.37 1.03
CA GLY A 91 -2.67 -22.23 -0.14
C GLY A 91 -1.65 -23.35 0.11
N LEU A 92 -0.53 -23.03 0.77
CA LEU A 92 0.49 -24.01 1.14
C LEU A 92 -0.08 -25.06 2.10
N SER A 93 -0.77 -24.63 3.16
CA SER A 93 -1.38 -25.52 4.15
C SER A 93 -2.44 -26.40 3.51
N LEU A 94 -3.29 -25.84 2.65
CA LEU A 94 -4.28 -26.61 1.90
C LEU A 94 -3.63 -27.68 1.02
N THR A 95 -2.53 -27.34 0.35
CA THR A 95 -1.76 -28.29 -0.48
C THR A 95 -1.21 -29.43 0.37
N ILE A 96 -0.64 -29.14 1.53
CA ILE A 96 -0.11 -30.15 2.45
C ILE A 96 -1.26 -31.02 2.97
N ILE A 97 -2.36 -30.42 3.43
CA ILE A 97 -3.49 -31.16 3.98
C ILE A 97 -4.09 -32.09 2.92
N TYR A 98 -4.26 -31.62 1.69
CA TYR A 98 -4.79 -32.43 0.59
C TYR A 98 -3.91 -33.65 0.27
N ASN A 99 -2.58 -33.50 0.29
CA ASN A 99 -1.66 -34.58 -0.06
C ASN A 99 -1.45 -35.59 1.08
N PHE A 100 -1.50 -35.15 2.34
CA PHE A 100 -1.21 -36.00 3.50
C PHE A 100 -2.47 -36.52 4.22
N PHE A 101 -3.59 -35.82 4.10
CA PHE A 101 -4.83 -36.14 4.82
C PHE A 101 -5.97 -36.34 3.82
N GLN A 102 -6.52 -37.56 3.78
CA GLN A 102 -7.64 -37.94 2.89
C GLN A 102 -9.00 -37.46 3.44
N PHE A 103 -9.12 -36.17 3.77
CA PHE A 103 -10.39 -35.59 4.19
C PHE A 103 -11.28 -35.29 2.98
N GLU A 104 -12.49 -35.88 2.94
CA GLU A 104 -13.47 -35.66 1.86
C GLU A 104 -13.81 -34.18 1.64
N LEU A 105 -13.91 -33.40 2.72
CA LEU A 105 -14.18 -31.96 2.64
C LEU A 105 -13.07 -31.22 1.89
N ILE A 106 -11.81 -31.56 2.16
CA ILE A 106 -10.64 -30.96 1.53
C ILE A 106 -10.57 -31.37 0.06
N GLU A 107 -10.92 -32.61 -0.28
CA GLU A 107 -10.97 -33.06 -1.68
C GLU A 107 -12.03 -32.31 -2.50
N ILE A 108 -13.23 -32.10 -1.93
CA ILE A 108 -14.30 -31.31 -2.60
C ILE A 108 -13.85 -29.87 -2.79
N MET A 109 -13.28 -29.25 -1.75
CA MET A 109 -12.76 -27.88 -1.83
C MET A 109 -11.64 -27.76 -2.86
N TRP A 110 -10.69 -28.71 -2.85
CA TRP A 110 -9.56 -28.75 -3.78
C TRP A 110 -10.04 -28.86 -5.23
N LYS A 111 -10.93 -29.83 -5.53
CA LYS A 111 -11.50 -30.00 -6.88
C LYS A 111 -12.18 -28.73 -7.38
N ARG A 112 -13.01 -28.08 -6.55
CA ARG A 112 -13.68 -26.83 -6.92
C ARG A 112 -12.69 -25.69 -7.15
N LEU A 113 -11.73 -25.52 -6.25
CA LEU A 113 -10.71 -24.47 -6.37
C LEU A 113 -9.87 -24.67 -7.63
N THR A 114 -9.51 -25.92 -7.93
CA THR A 114 -8.73 -26.27 -9.12
C THR A 114 -9.50 -26.19 -10.43
N ALA A 115 -10.82 -26.14 -10.39
CA ALA A 115 -11.67 -26.03 -11.57
C ALA A 115 -11.79 -24.59 -12.11
N VAL A 116 -11.46 -23.58 -11.30
CA VAL A 116 -11.66 -22.15 -11.67
C VAL A 116 -10.41 -21.27 -11.53
N PRO A 117 -9.23 -21.70 -12.05
CA PRO A 117 -8.00 -20.94 -11.91
C PRO A 117 -8.07 -19.54 -12.53
N SER A 118 -8.83 -19.37 -13.62
CA SER A 118 -9.04 -18.07 -14.27
C SER A 118 -9.74 -17.06 -13.34
N ILE A 119 -10.70 -17.51 -12.53
CA ILE A 119 -11.41 -16.64 -11.58
C ILE A 119 -10.44 -16.18 -10.48
N ILE A 120 -9.63 -17.10 -9.95
CA ILE A 120 -8.61 -16.80 -8.93
C ILE A 120 -7.66 -15.71 -9.44
N ILE A 121 -7.19 -15.86 -10.68
CA ILE A 121 -6.31 -14.90 -11.34
C ILE A 121 -6.98 -13.54 -11.47
N ILE A 122 -8.22 -13.47 -11.96
CA ILE A 122 -8.95 -12.21 -12.13
C ILE A 122 -9.14 -11.50 -10.79
N VAL A 123 -9.57 -12.21 -9.76
CA VAL A 123 -9.75 -11.66 -8.41
C VAL A 123 -8.42 -11.15 -7.87
N TYR A 124 -7.32 -11.90 -8.08
CA TYR A 124 -6.00 -11.48 -7.63
C TYR A 124 -5.49 -10.23 -8.36
N MET A 125 -5.71 -10.14 -9.68
CA MET A 125 -5.38 -8.93 -10.45
C MET A 125 -6.20 -7.71 -9.98
N ALA A 126 -7.51 -7.91 -9.77
CA ALA A 126 -8.39 -6.85 -9.28
C ALA A 126 -7.96 -6.37 -7.89
N PHE A 127 -7.61 -7.29 -6.99
CA PHE A 127 -7.06 -6.99 -5.68
C PHE A 127 -5.79 -6.14 -5.78
N TRP A 128 -4.85 -6.50 -6.64
CA TRP A 128 -3.62 -5.73 -6.85
C TRP A 128 -3.86 -4.35 -7.48
N GLY A 129 -4.86 -4.23 -8.36
CA GLY A 129 -5.30 -2.94 -8.91
C GLY A 129 -5.92 -2.04 -7.84
N LEU A 130 -6.78 -2.59 -6.99
CA LEU A 130 -7.40 -1.89 -5.85
C LEU A 130 -6.36 -1.45 -4.82
N ILE A 131 -5.38 -2.29 -4.51
CA ILE A 131 -4.24 -1.90 -3.66
C ILE A 131 -3.51 -0.70 -4.25
N GLY A 132 -3.22 -0.77 -5.55
CA GLY A 132 -2.62 0.35 -6.27
C GLY A 132 -3.43 1.61 -6.06
N TYR A 133 -4.74 1.53 -6.29
CA TYR A 133 -5.68 2.63 -6.13
C TYR A 133 -5.68 3.22 -4.72
N GLU A 134 -5.86 2.41 -3.67
CA GLU A 134 -5.88 2.92 -2.30
C GLU A 134 -4.54 3.57 -1.92
N ILE A 135 -3.40 2.98 -2.31
CA ILE A 135 -2.08 3.59 -2.07
C ILE A 135 -1.93 4.93 -2.81
N GLY A 136 -2.47 5.02 -4.03
CA GLY A 136 -2.45 6.27 -4.79
C GLY A 136 -3.31 7.35 -4.15
N LYS A 137 -4.48 6.97 -3.67
CA LYS A 137 -5.46 7.85 -3.04
C LYS A 137 -4.97 8.37 -1.68
N GLU A 138 -4.42 7.49 -0.85
CA GLU A 138 -3.99 7.85 0.51
C GLU A 138 -2.61 8.51 0.56
N PHE A 139 -1.67 8.15 -0.34
CA PHE A 139 -0.26 8.59 -0.23
C PHE A 139 0.23 9.46 -1.38
N GLY A 140 -0.62 9.80 -2.35
CA GLY A 140 -0.28 10.69 -3.45
C GLY A 140 1.07 10.35 -4.10
N SER A 141 1.96 11.34 -4.24
CA SER A 141 3.30 11.17 -4.84
C SER A 141 4.27 10.31 -4.00
N ALA A 142 4.17 10.33 -2.68
CA ALA A 142 5.00 9.52 -1.77
C ALA A 142 4.65 8.02 -1.83
N GLY A 143 3.40 7.69 -2.20
CA GLY A 143 2.88 6.33 -2.30
C GLY A 143 3.60 5.42 -3.30
N LEU A 144 4.30 5.97 -4.30
CA LEU A 144 5.01 5.15 -5.29
C LEU A 144 6.14 4.31 -4.67
N LYS A 145 6.85 4.86 -3.68
CA LYS A 145 7.92 4.14 -2.96
C LYS A 145 7.35 3.01 -2.11
N ILE A 146 6.20 3.25 -1.48
CA ILE A 146 5.46 2.27 -0.69
C ILE A 146 4.96 1.14 -1.59
N LEU A 147 4.30 1.48 -2.70
CA LEU A 147 3.80 0.53 -3.70
C LEU A 147 4.91 -0.41 -4.18
N ARG A 148 6.05 0.14 -4.59
CA ARG A 148 7.18 -0.65 -5.09
C ARG A 148 7.73 -1.60 -4.03
N ARG A 149 7.89 -1.15 -2.79
CA ARG A 149 8.41 -1.98 -1.69
C ARG A 149 7.45 -3.10 -1.32
N THR A 150 6.16 -2.79 -1.20
CA THR A 150 5.10 -3.77 -0.89
C THR A 150 4.97 -4.80 -2.01
N PHE A 151 4.99 -4.36 -3.28
CA PHE A 151 4.95 -5.24 -4.44
C PHE A 151 6.11 -6.23 -4.43
N ILE A 152 7.36 -5.74 -4.27
CA ILE A 152 8.54 -6.60 -4.24
C ILE A 152 8.47 -7.62 -3.10
N LEU A 153 8.09 -7.19 -1.89
CA LEU A 153 8.00 -8.08 -0.72
C LEU A 153 6.94 -9.18 -0.90
N ALA A 154 5.82 -8.88 -1.55
CA ALA A 154 4.75 -9.85 -1.77
C ALA A 154 5.01 -10.77 -2.98
N VAL A 155 5.66 -10.27 -4.03
CA VAL A 155 5.86 -10.99 -5.28
C VAL A 155 7.07 -11.92 -5.24
N ILE A 156 8.14 -11.54 -4.53
CA ILE A 156 9.34 -12.38 -4.42
C ILE A 156 9.01 -13.81 -3.91
N PRO A 157 8.29 -14.01 -2.79
CA PRO A 157 7.95 -15.34 -2.31
C PRO A 157 7.17 -16.18 -3.34
N ASN A 158 6.23 -15.54 -4.05
CA ASN A 158 5.43 -16.19 -5.10
C ASN A 158 6.28 -16.63 -6.30
N LEU A 159 7.18 -15.76 -6.77
CA LEU A 159 8.11 -16.09 -7.86
C LEU A 159 9.10 -17.18 -7.46
N VAL A 160 9.61 -17.15 -6.22
CA VAL A 160 10.48 -18.21 -5.70
C VAL A 160 9.74 -19.54 -5.66
N LEU A 161 8.50 -19.59 -5.17
CA LEU A 161 7.70 -20.82 -5.17
C LEU A 161 7.49 -21.35 -6.59
N MET A 162 7.08 -20.49 -7.54
CA MET A 162 6.93 -20.88 -8.94
C MET A 162 8.22 -21.42 -9.54
N TYR A 163 9.36 -20.80 -9.25
CA TYR A 163 10.68 -21.27 -9.69
C TYR A 163 11.00 -22.66 -9.11
N LEU A 164 10.81 -22.87 -7.80
CA LEU A 164 11.05 -24.17 -7.16
C LEU A 164 10.23 -25.30 -7.80
N ILE A 165 8.99 -25.00 -8.20
CA ILE A 165 8.13 -25.94 -8.90
C ILE A 165 8.69 -26.23 -10.29
N VAL A 166 9.02 -25.21 -11.11
CA VAL A 166 9.57 -25.40 -12.46
C VAL A 166 10.84 -26.25 -12.46
N PHE A 167 11.74 -26.04 -11.50
CA PHE A 167 12.99 -26.80 -11.37
C PHE A 167 12.80 -28.19 -10.74
N ARG A 168 11.56 -28.63 -10.52
CA ARG A 168 11.21 -29.94 -9.93
C ARG A 168 11.83 -30.18 -8.54
N LEU A 169 12.19 -29.12 -7.82
CA LEU A 169 12.59 -29.21 -6.41
C LEU A 169 11.38 -29.59 -5.53
N ILE A 170 10.17 -29.24 -5.99
CA ILE A 170 8.90 -29.68 -5.40
C ILE A 170 8.19 -30.61 -6.41
N PRO A 171 7.63 -31.76 -5.96
CA PRO A 171 6.93 -32.69 -6.84
C PRO A 171 5.72 -32.00 -7.52
N HIS A 172 5.66 -32.05 -8.85
CA HIS A 172 4.55 -31.45 -9.60
C HIS A 172 3.20 -32.11 -9.30
N GLU A 173 3.22 -33.38 -8.91
CA GLU A 173 2.03 -34.17 -8.59
C GLU A 173 1.23 -33.58 -7.44
N TRP A 174 1.88 -32.87 -6.51
CA TRP A 174 1.22 -32.27 -5.34
C TRP A 174 0.26 -31.15 -5.72
N PHE A 175 0.41 -30.59 -6.92
CA PHE A 175 -0.38 -29.49 -7.43
C PHE A 175 -1.18 -29.86 -8.68
N GLN A 176 -1.27 -31.14 -9.04
CA GLN A 176 -2.19 -31.58 -10.08
C GLN A 176 -3.64 -31.43 -9.57
N PRO A 177 -4.58 -30.98 -10.43
CA PRO A 177 -4.45 -30.64 -11.85
C PRO A 177 -4.07 -29.17 -12.12
N LEU A 178 -3.85 -28.36 -11.07
CA LEU A 178 -3.65 -26.91 -11.14
C LEU A 178 -2.42 -26.50 -11.98
N LEU A 179 -1.28 -27.17 -11.75
CA LEU A 179 0.01 -26.77 -12.32
C LEU A 179 0.38 -27.61 -13.55
N ASN A 180 -0.21 -27.26 -14.69
CA ASN A 180 0.29 -27.68 -16.00
C ASN A 180 1.34 -26.67 -16.50
N GLY A 181 2.31 -27.08 -17.31
CA GLY A 181 3.39 -26.21 -17.81
C GLY A 181 2.90 -24.88 -18.42
N PRO A 182 1.87 -24.87 -19.29
CA PRO A 182 1.30 -23.64 -19.83
C PRO A 182 0.69 -22.72 -18.76
N PHE A 183 0.13 -23.30 -17.70
CA PHE A 183 -0.46 -22.54 -16.59
C PHE A 183 0.62 -21.83 -15.76
N ILE A 184 1.74 -22.52 -15.47
CA ILE A 184 2.87 -21.90 -14.77
C ILE A 184 3.42 -20.72 -15.57
N LEU A 185 3.59 -20.88 -16.89
CA LEU A 185 4.05 -19.79 -17.75
C LEU A 185 3.07 -18.61 -17.73
N ALA A 186 1.77 -18.87 -17.79
CA ALA A 186 0.75 -17.83 -17.66
C ALA A 186 0.84 -17.12 -16.30
N CYS A 187 1.00 -17.85 -15.19
CA CYS A 187 1.18 -17.27 -13.86
C CYS A 187 2.42 -16.38 -13.76
N ILE A 188 3.54 -16.76 -14.38
CA ILE A 188 4.76 -15.93 -14.42
C ILE A 188 4.50 -14.63 -15.18
N VAL A 189 3.93 -14.71 -16.38
CA VAL A 189 3.62 -13.52 -17.20
C VAL A 189 2.63 -12.61 -16.46
N LEU A 190 1.57 -13.18 -15.89
CA LEU A 190 0.59 -12.43 -15.12
C LEU A 190 1.22 -11.77 -13.89
N THR A 191 2.12 -12.46 -13.20
CA THR A 191 2.84 -11.90 -12.04
C THR A 191 3.69 -10.69 -12.42
N ILE A 192 4.31 -10.70 -13.61
CA ILE A 192 5.01 -9.53 -14.16
C ILE A 192 4.00 -8.41 -14.46
N LEU A 193 2.83 -8.74 -15.03
CA LEU A 193 1.75 -7.79 -15.33
C LEU A 193 1.05 -7.22 -14.10
N LEU A 194 1.19 -7.82 -12.91
CA LEU A 194 0.63 -7.25 -11.69
C LEU A 194 1.22 -5.88 -11.37
N TYR A 195 2.52 -5.65 -11.65
CA TYR A 195 3.14 -4.35 -11.40
C TYR A 195 2.49 -3.22 -12.21
N PRO A 196 2.35 -3.31 -13.55
CA PRO A 196 1.68 -2.28 -14.32
C PRO A 196 0.20 -2.13 -13.93
N ILE A 197 -0.50 -3.22 -13.57
CA ILE A 197 -1.89 -3.15 -13.08
C ILE A 197 -1.98 -2.32 -11.79
N SER A 198 -1.14 -2.62 -10.79
CA SER A 198 -1.07 -1.85 -9.55
C SER A 198 -0.64 -0.41 -9.78
N TRP A 199 0.25 -0.17 -10.75
CA TRP A 199 0.66 1.19 -11.11
C TRP A 199 -0.47 1.99 -11.78
N ILE A 200 -1.29 1.36 -12.63
CA ILE A 200 -2.48 1.98 -13.21
C ILE A 200 -3.46 2.35 -12.10
N GLY A 201 -3.73 1.42 -11.17
CA GLY A 201 -4.54 1.67 -9.99
C GLY A 201 -4.01 2.88 -9.20
N TYR A 202 -2.71 2.91 -8.91
CA TYR A 202 -2.04 4.00 -8.22
C TYR A 202 -2.21 5.36 -8.89
N ARG A 203 -2.03 5.45 -10.21
CA ARG A 203 -2.27 6.71 -10.93
C ARG A 203 -3.73 7.15 -10.84
N TRP A 204 -4.67 6.21 -10.82
CA TRP A 204 -6.09 6.54 -10.71
C TRP A 204 -6.44 7.03 -9.31
N GLY A 205 -5.97 6.33 -8.27
CA GLY A 205 -6.14 6.76 -6.88
C GLY A 205 -5.57 8.14 -6.62
N ARG A 206 -4.35 8.40 -7.11
CA ARG A 206 -3.69 9.71 -6.98
C ARG A 206 -4.48 10.85 -7.65
N LYS A 207 -5.20 10.58 -8.73
CA LYS A 207 -6.05 11.59 -9.38
C LYS A 207 -7.33 11.86 -8.61
N ALA A 208 -7.82 10.89 -7.84
CA ALA A 208 -9.03 11.02 -7.04
C ALA A 208 -8.77 11.69 -5.67
N SER A 209 -7.50 11.86 -5.28
CA SER A 209 -7.10 12.56 -4.06
C SER A 209 -6.80 14.05 -4.29
N ILE A 210 -6.91 14.55 -5.53
CA ILE A 210 -6.74 15.97 -5.91
C ILE A 210 -8.12 16.61 -6.03
#